data_AF-A0A538DJX2-F1
#
_entry.id   AF-A0A538DJX2-F1
#
_cell.length_a   1.000
_cell.length_b   1.000
_cell.length_c   1.000
_cell.angle_alpha   90.00
_cell.angle_beta   90.00
_cell.angle_gamma   90.00
#
_symmetry.space_group_name_H-M   'P 1'
#
loop_
_entity.id
_entity.type
_entity.pdbx_description
1 polymer ?
#
loop_
_entity_poly.entity_id
_entity_poly.type
_entity_poly.pdbx_seq_one_letter_code
_entity_poly.pdbx_strand_id
1 'polypeptide(L)'
;MSGRGDGWREALDSLEGRDLIRRDAVSRLQGDQQFAFKHQLIREVAYATLPRALRRERHAAVAQFLEQAAGEVGEVVAALAHHWGEAGEGDRAAEFFVRAGDQAGRGWAKDEAAAFYRRALELLPEQERERRREITRRQAVAMQAIFHMQELLSKGVGGGAKPNAAENLPG
;
A
#
# COMPACT_ATOMS: atom_id res chain seq x y z
N MET A 1 38.84 -4.70 -16.26
CA MET A 1 37.93 -3.64 -15.72
C MET A 1 36.52 -4.20 -15.49
N SER A 2 36.38 -5.14 -14.56
CA SER A 2 35.08 -5.57 -13.99
C SER A 2 35.39 -5.98 -12.54
N GLY A 3 34.76 -5.33 -11.56
CA GLY A 3 35.11 -5.53 -10.14
C GLY A 3 34.27 -4.73 -9.16
N ARG A 4 33.41 -3.82 -9.64
CA ARG A 4 32.43 -3.10 -8.82
C ARG A 4 31.02 -3.74 -8.83
N GLY A 5 30.77 -4.69 -9.74
CA GLY A 5 29.45 -5.31 -9.94
C GLY A 5 29.27 -6.65 -9.24
N ASP A 6 30.31 -7.26 -8.68
CA ASP A 6 30.22 -8.61 -8.10
C ASP A 6 30.06 -8.60 -6.57
N GLY A 7 30.57 -7.56 -5.90
CA GLY A 7 30.52 -7.48 -4.43
C GLY A 7 29.10 -7.43 -3.85
N TRP A 8 28.11 -6.90 -4.59
CA TRP A 8 26.71 -6.93 -4.13
C TRP A 8 26.06 -8.29 -4.33
N ARG A 9 26.47 -9.08 -5.34
CA ARG A 9 25.97 -10.45 -5.54
C ARG A 9 26.48 -11.35 -4.42
N GLU A 10 27.78 -11.30 -4.14
CA GLU A 10 28.37 -12.02 -3.02
C GLU A 10 27.73 -11.62 -1.68
N ALA A 11 27.40 -10.34 -1.49
CA ALA A 11 26.70 -9.89 -0.31
C ALA A 11 25.27 -10.45 -0.23
N LEU A 12 24.49 -10.45 -1.32
CA LEU A 12 23.15 -11.03 -1.35
C LEU A 12 23.19 -12.55 -1.12
N ASP A 13 24.12 -13.26 -1.74
CA ASP A 13 24.31 -14.70 -1.55
C ASP A 13 24.70 -15.03 -0.10
N SER A 14 25.55 -14.20 0.52
CA SER A 14 25.91 -14.32 1.94
C SER A 14 24.73 -14.05 2.87
N LEU A 15 23.89 -13.05 2.57
CA LEU A 15 22.67 -12.76 3.33
C LEU A 15 21.62 -13.88 3.20
N GLU A 16 21.49 -14.47 2.01
CA GLU A 16 20.61 -15.61 1.74
C GLU A 16 21.12 -16.87 2.45
N GLY A 17 22.41 -17.18 2.37
CA GLY A 17 23.04 -18.31 3.07
C GLY A 17 23.01 -18.20 4.60
N ARG A 18 22.85 -16.98 5.14
CA ARG A 18 22.64 -16.72 6.58
C ARG A 18 21.17 -16.63 6.97
N ASP A 19 20.25 -16.96 6.07
CA ASP A 19 18.80 -16.94 6.31
C ASP A 19 18.22 -15.56 6.67
N LEU A 20 18.89 -14.48 6.27
CA LEU A 20 18.43 -13.11 6.56
C LEU A 20 17.46 -12.60 5.48
N ILE A 21 17.70 -12.99 4.24
CA ILE A 21 16.83 -12.71 3.09
C ILE A 21 16.49 -14.01 2.36
N ARG A 22 15.48 -13.93 1.51
CA ARG A 22 15.10 -15.00 0.57
C ARG A 22 14.89 -14.40 -0.80
N ARG A 23 15.28 -15.13 -1.84
CA ARG A 23 14.90 -14.81 -3.21
C ARG A 23 13.45 -15.21 -3.47
N ASP A 24 12.68 -14.32 -4.08
CA ASP A 24 11.33 -14.63 -4.55
C ASP A 24 11.41 -15.34 -5.90
N ALA A 25 10.58 -16.37 -6.08
CA ALA A 25 10.53 -17.14 -7.34
C ALA A 25 9.98 -16.30 -8.51
N VAL A 26 9.16 -15.29 -8.21
CA VAL A 26 8.57 -14.37 -9.18
C VAL A 26 8.87 -12.95 -8.74
N SER A 27 9.47 -12.17 -9.63
CA SER A 27 9.66 -10.73 -9.44
C SER A 27 8.43 -9.97 -9.89
N ARG A 28 8.07 -8.91 -9.16
CA ARG A 28 7.04 -7.96 -9.60
C ARG A 28 7.48 -7.12 -10.80
N LEU A 29 8.78 -7.00 -11.03
CA LEU A 29 9.36 -6.31 -12.17
C LEU A 29 9.95 -7.33 -13.13
N GLN A 30 9.42 -7.36 -14.35
CA GLN A 30 9.81 -8.34 -15.37
C GLN A 30 11.29 -8.19 -15.72
N GLY A 31 12.03 -9.31 -15.66
CA GLY A 31 13.47 -9.33 -15.97
C GLY A 31 14.39 -9.04 -14.78
N ASP A 32 13.84 -8.67 -13.63
CA ASP A 32 14.61 -8.41 -12.40
C ASP A 32 14.56 -9.59 -11.41
N GLN A 33 15.51 -9.57 -10.48
CA GLN A 33 15.53 -10.47 -9.32
C GLN A 33 14.92 -9.76 -8.11
N GLN A 34 14.00 -10.44 -7.43
CA GLN A 34 13.38 -9.91 -6.22
C GLN A 34 13.85 -10.67 -4.99
N PHE A 35 14.16 -9.92 -3.93
CA PHE A 35 14.52 -10.44 -2.63
C PHE A 35 13.61 -9.84 -1.56
N ALA A 36 13.32 -10.62 -0.54
CA ALA A 36 12.55 -10.20 0.62
C ALA A 36 13.31 -10.56 1.90
N PHE A 37 13.15 -9.76 2.96
CA PHE A 37 13.59 -10.16 4.29
C PHE A 37 12.83 -11.41 4.72
N LYS A 38 13.53 -12.38 5.33
CA LYS A 38 12.91 -13.61 5.83
C LYS A 38 11.99 -13.32 7.02
N HIS A 39 12.36 -12.35 7.86
CA HIS A 39 11.59 -11.93 9.01
C HIS A 39 11.47 -10.40 9.10
N GLN A 40 10.30 -9.93 9.52
CA GLN A 40 10.03 -8.51 9.73
C GLN A 40 11.01 -7.86 10.72
N LEU A 41 11.36 -8.56 11.81
CA LEU A 41 12.30 -8.03 12.81
C LEU A 41 13.69 -7.75 12.22
N ILE A 42 14.16 -8.59 11.29
CA ILE A 42 15.44 -8.37 10.60
C ILE A 42 15.38 -7.08 9.79
N ARG A 43 14.28 -6.86 9.06
CA ARG A 43 14.03 -5.62 8.32
C ARG A 43 14.03 -4.42 9.26
N GLU A 44 13.33 -4.50 10.38
CA GLU A 44 13.22 -3.40 11.34
C GLU A 44 14.58 -3.02 11.94
N VAL A 45 15.36 -4.00 12.37
CA VAL A 45 16.71 -3.77 12.91
C VAL A 45 17.62 -3.18 11.83
N ALA A 46 17.67 -3.77 10.63
CA ALA A 46 18.49 -3.26 9.52
C ALA A 46 18.07 -1.86 9.08
N TYR A 47 16.78 -1.56 9.09
CA TYR A 47 16.27 -0.23 8.75
C TYR A 47 16.61 0.80 9.85
N ALA A 48 16.53 0.42 11.12
CA ALA A 48 16.82 1.30 12.26
C ALA A 48 18.31 1.69 12.35
N THR A 49 19.23 0.86 11.85
CA THR A 49 20.67 1.17 11.84
C THR A 49 21.07 2.19 10.78
N LEU A 50 20.23 2.45 9.78
CA LEU A 50 20.52 3.43 8.72
C LEU A 50 20.28 4.86 9.23
N PRO A 51 21.21 5.81 9.02
CA PRO A 51 20.96 7.23 9.31
C PRO A 51 19.74 7.77 8.56
N ARG A 52 18.96 8.65 9.20
CA ARG A 52 17.72 9.20 8.63
C ARG A 52 17.93 9.83 7.24
N ALA A 53 19.02 10.55 7.03
CA ALA A 53 19.34 11.16 5.74
C ALA A 53 19.54 10.11 4.63
N LEU A 54 20.27 9.03 4.94
CA LEU A 54 20.50 7.94 4.01
C LEU A 54 19.21 7.18 3.69
N ARG A 55 18.32 7.01 4.68
CA ARG A 55 16.99 6.42 4.43
C ARG A 55 16.21 7.26 3.43
N ARG A 56 16.14 8.58 3.62
CA ARG A 56 15.46 9.49 2.69
C ARG A 56 16.01 9.37 1.27
N GLU A 57 17.34 9.38 1.12
CA GLU A 57 18.01 9.22 -0.18
C GLU A 57 17.66 7.88 -0.85
N ARG A 58 17.71 6.77 -0.10
CA ARG A 58 17.38 5.44 -0.63
C ARG A 58 15.90 5.31 -0.99
N HIS A 59 15.00 5.90 -0.21
CA HIS A 59 13.58 5.96 -0.56
C HIS A 59 13.31 6.77 -1.83
N ALA A 60 13.99 7.92 -2.01
CA ALA A 60 13.90 8.69 -3.25
C ALA A 60 14.40 7.90 -4.47
N ALA A 61 15.54 7.20 -4.33
CA ALA A 61 16.09 6.39 -5.40
C ALA A 61 15.15 5.24 -5.81
N VAL A 62 14.51 4.57 -4.84
CA VAL A 62 13.51 3.53 -5.14
C VAL A 62 12.27 4.12 -5.82
N ALA A 63 11.78 5.28 -5.37
CA ALA A 63 10.64 5.93 -6.00
C ALA A 63 10.93 6.28 -7.47
N GLN A 64 12.10 6.87 -7.75
CA GLN A 64 12.52 7.20 -9.11
C GLN A 64 12.65 5.96 -10.00
N PHE A 65 13.21 4.87 -9.46
CA PHE A 65 13.30 3.60 -10.18
C PHE A 65 11.90 3.05 -10.51
N LEU A 66 10.97 3.06 -9.55
CA LEU A 66 9.60 2.60 -9.78
C LEU A 66 8.85 3.45 -10.81
N GLU A 67 9.08 4.78 -10.83
CA GLU A 67 8.49 5.66 -11.86
C GLU A 67 9.00 5.34 -13.26
N GLN A 68 10.25 4.87 -13.39
CA GLN A 68 10.85 4.51 -14.68
C GLN A 68 10.50 3.09 -15.11
N ALA A 69 10.42 2.15 -14.16
CA ALA A 69 10.20 0.74 -14.42
C ALA A 69 8.72 0.40 -14.65
N ALA A 70 7.79 1.17 -14.09
CA ALA A 70 6.37 0.90 -14.24
C ALA A 70 5.81 1.47 -15.55
N GLY A 71 5.54 0.59 -16.51
CA GLY A 71 4.77 0.93 -17.72
C GLY A 71 3.31 1.25 -17.41
N GLU A 72 2.68 0.48 -16.50
CA GLU A 72 1.38 0.81 -15.92
C GLU A 72 1.55 1.28 -14.47
N VAL A 73 1.45 2.59 -14.27
CA VAL A 73 1.60 3.26 -12.97
C VAL A 73 0.66 2.66 -11.90
N GLY A 74 -0.45 2.02 -12.31
CA GLY A 74 -1.50 1.48 -11.45
C GLY A 74 -1.04 0.46 -10.39
N GLU A 75 -0.12 -0.45 -10.68
CA GLU A 75 0.27 -1.48 -9.69
C GLU A 75 1.22 -0.96 -8.62
N VAL A 76 1.93 0.14 -8.90
CA VAL A 76 2.97 0.70 -8.02
C VAL A 76 2.57 2.01 -7.35
N VAL A 77 1.37 2.56 -7.62
CA VAL A 77 0.96 3.90 -7.12
C VAL A 77 1.11 4.02 -5.60
N ALA A 78 0.60 3.03 -4.85
CA ALA A 78 0.68 3.06 -3.39
C ALA A 78 2.13 2.94 -2.89
N ALA A 79 2.96 2.16 -3.58
CA ALA A 79 4.39 2.05 -3.28
C ALA A 79 5.12 3.38 -3.56
N LEU A 80 4.83 4.04 -4.68
CA LEU A 80 5.36 5.37 -5.00
C LEU A 80 4.98 6.40 -3.94
N ALA A 81 3.71 6.40 -3.51
CA ALA A 81 3.25 7.29 -2.45
C ALA A 81 4.03 7.09 -1.14
N HIS A 82 4.24 5.82 -0.75
CA HIS A 82 5.03 5.47 0.43
C HIS A 82 6.50 5.92 0.29
N HIS A 83 7.16 5.59 -0.82
CA HIS A 83 8.57 5.91 -1.00
C HIS A 83 8.83 7.42 -1.11
N TRP A 84 7.98 8.17 -1.80
CA TRP A 84 8.10 9.63 -1.80
C TRP A 84 7.85 10.25 -0.41
N GLY A 85 6.92 9.70 0.36
CA GLY A 85 6.64 10.16 1.72
C GLY A 85 7.84 9.97 2.66
N GLU A 86 8.45 8.79 2.62
CA GLU A 86 9.66 8.47 3.40
C GLU A 86 10.90 9.24 2.91
N ALA A 87 10.93 9.65 1.63
CA ALA A 87 11.94 10.57 1.09
C ALA A 87 11.77 12.02 1.60
N GLY A 88 10.60 12.35 2.16
CA GLY A 88 10.23 13.71 2.58
C GLY A 88 9.75 14.59 1.43
N GLU A 89 9.36 14.01 0.31
CA GLU A 89 8.75 14.70 -0.84
C GLU A 89 7.22 14.70 -0.68
N GLY A 90 6.73 15.45 0.32
CA GLY A 90 5.33 15.41 0.77
C GLY A 90 4.31 15.68 -0.32
N ASP A 91 4.55 16.68 -1.18
CA ASP A 91 3.63 17.05 -2.25
C ASP A 91 3.51 15.93 -3.30
N ARG A 92 4.63 15.33 -3.71
CA ARG A 92 4.66 14.18 -4.63
C ARG A 92 3.96 12.97 -4.02
N ALA A 93 4.26 12.67 -2.76
CA ALA A 93 3.63 11.57 -2.03
C ALA A 93 2.11 11.75 -1.96
N ALA A 94 1.63 12.97 -1.67
CA ALA A 94 0.22 13.29 -1.65
C ALA A 94 -0.46 13.07 -3.01
N GLU A 95 0.19 13.45 -4.12
CA GLU A 95 -0.33 13.15 -5.47
C GLU A 95 -0.53 11.65 -5.70
N PHE A 96 0.46 10.84 -5.37
CA PHE A 96 0.36 9.40 -5.53
C PHE A 96 -0.66 8.78 -4.57
N PHE A 97 -0.77 9.25 -3.32
CA PHE A 97 -1.84 8.80 -2.42
C PHE A 97 -3.24 9.12 -2.97
N VAL A 98 -3.44 10.29 -3.58
CA VAL A 98 -4.72 10.61 -4.23
C VAL A 98 -5.01 9.65 -5.39
N ARG A 99 -4.02 9.38 -6.25
CA ARG A 99 -4.17 8.42 -7.36
C ARG A 99 -4.45 7.00 -6.87
N ALA A 100 -3.80 6.57 -5.79
CA ALA A 100 -4.03 5.27 -5.17
C ALA A 100 -5.45 5.18 -4.60
N GLY A 101 -5.91 6.26 -3.96
CA GLY A 101 -7.29 6.40 -3.50
C GLY A 101 -8.30 6.33 -4.64
N ASP A 102 -8.05 7.04 -5.74
CA ASP A 102 -8.90 7.02 -6.93
C ASP A 102 -8.98 5.61 -7.54
N GLN A 103 -7.86 4.87 -7.55
CA GLN A 103 -7.80 3.49 -8.05
C GLN A 103 -8.53 2.49 -7.15
N ALA A 104 -8.23 2.49 -5.86
CA ALA A 104 -8.93 1.66 -4.88
C ALA A 104 -10.45 1.96 -4.87
N GLY A 105 -10.80 3.24 -5.04
CA GLY A 105 -12.15 3.74 -5.13
C GLY A 105 -12.92 3.31 -6.38
N ARG A 106 -12.26 2.90 -7.47
CA ARG A 106 -12.93 2.28 -8.63
C ARG A 106 -13.32 0.83 -8.37
N GLY A 107 -12.57 0.14 -7.50
CA GLY A 107 -12.89 -1.21 -7.04
C GLY A 107 -13.83 -1.24 -5.85
N TRP A 108 -13.79 -2.35 -5.11
CA TRP A 108 -14.57 -2.58 -3.89
C TRP A 108 -13.83 -2.12 -2.61
N ALA A 109 -12.58 -1.68 -2.71
CA ALA A 109 -11.71 -1.32 -1.59
C ALA A 109 -11.94 0.12 -1.09
N LYS A 110 -13.17 0.45 -0.68
CA LYS A 110 -13.53 1.82 -0.24
C LYS A 110 -12.82 2.24 1.05
N ASP A 111 -12.61 1.31 1.98
CA ASP A 111 -11.83 1.54 3.20
C ASP A 111 -10.39 1.95 2.88
N GLU A 112 -9.77 1.25 1.93
CA GLU A 112 -8.41 1.53 1.47
C GLU A 112 -8.33 2.88 0.76
N ALA A 113 -9.32 3.21 -0.08
CA ALA A 113 -9.41 4.51 -0.72
C ALA A 113 -9.48 5.65 0.31
N ALA A 114 -10.32 5.53 1.34
CA ALA A 114 -10.43 6.51 2.41
C ALA A 114 -9.12 6.67 3.20
N ALA A 115 -8.40 5.56 3.44
CA ALA A 115 -7.10 5.59 4.10
C ALA A 115 -6.04 6.33 3.27
N PHE A 116 -6.01 6.13 1.94
CA PHE A 116 -5.08 6.86 1.08
C PHE A 116 -5.38 8.36 1.02
N TYR A 117 -6.65 8.77 0.88
CA TYR A 117 -7.00 10.20 0.91
C TYR A 117 -6.63 10.86 2.23
N ARG A 118 -6.85 10.17 3.36
CA ARG A 118 -6.41 10.67 4.69
C ARG A 118 -4.90 10.91 4.71
N ARG A 119 -4.12 9.95 4.19
CA ARG A 119 -2.65 10.08 4.15
C ARG A 119 -2.18 11.24 3.27
N ALA A 120 -2.87 11.50 2.15
CA ALA A 120 -2.61 12.68 1.33
C ALA A 120 -2.87 13.98 2.12
N LEU A 121 -3.99 14.08 2.86
CA LEU A 121 -4.32 15.26 3.67
C LEU A 121 -3.34 15.49 4.82
N GLU A 122 -2.76 14.44 5.39
CA GLU A 122 -1.72 14.58 6.42
C GLU A 122 -0.40 15.17 5.87
N LEU A 123 -0.16 15.03 4.56
CA LEU A 123 1.07 15.50 3.91
C LEU A 123 0.92 16.89 3.28
N LEU A 124 -0.29 17.27 2.89
CA LEU A 124 -0.53 18.55 2.25
C LEU A 124 -0.46 19.72 3.24
N PRO A 125 0.13 20.86 2.86
CA PRO A 125 0.16 22.05 3.68
C PRO A 125 -1.24 22.67 3.84
N GLU A 126 -1.59 23.20 5.02
CA GLU A 126 -2.93 23.77 5.31
C GLU A 126 -3.33 24.93 4.38
N GLN A 127 -2.34 25.58 3.75
CA GLN A 127 -2.52 26.69 2.82
C GLN A 127 -3.13 26.22 1.49
N GLU A 128 -2.97 24.94 1.13
CA GLU A 128 -3.59 24.32 -0.06
C GLU A 128 -5.07 23.98 0.17
N ARG A 129 -5.84 24.98 0.60
CA ARG A 129 -7.24 24.82 1.04
C ARG A 129 -8.13 24.17 -0.02
N GLU A 130 -7.97 24.57 -1.28
CA GLU A 130 -8.81 24.04 -2.36
C GLU A 130 -8.52 22.57 -2.64
N ARG A 131 -7.24 22.22 -2.75
CA ARG A 131 -6.82 20.83 -2.96
C ARG A 131 -7.23 19.94 -1.77
N ARG A 132 -7.05 20.41 -0.54
CA ARG A 132 -7.51 19.72 0.68
C ARG A 132 -9.02 19.54 0.71
N ARG A 133 -9.81 20.54 0.32
CA ARG A 133 -11.28 20.43 0.21
C ARG A 133 -11.68 19.36 -0.79
N GLU A 134 -11.08 19.34 -1.97
CA GLU A 134 -11.40 18.34 -3.00
C GLU A 134 -11.07 16.91 -2.52
N ILE A 135 -9.91 16.70 -1.91
CA ILE A 135 -9.52 15.39 -1.36
C ILE A 135 -10.44 14.97 -0.19
N THR A 136 -10.82 15.92 0.66
CA THR A 136 -11.77 15.68 1.77
C THR A 136 -13.14 15.22 1.24
N ARG A 137 -13.62 15.84 0.16
CA ARG A 137 -14.86 15.42 -0.52
C ARG A 137 -14.74 13.99 -1.04
N ARG A 138 -13.64 13.62 -1.70
CA ARG A 138 -13.40 12.25 -2.17
C ARG A 138 -13.35 11.24 -1.03
N GLN A 139 -12.68 11.59 0.07
CA GLN A 139 -12.63 10.78 1.28
C GLN A 139 -14.03 10.55 1.87
N ALA A 140 -14.85 11.60 1.98
CA ALA A 140 -16.21 11.49 2.50
C ALA A 140 -17.09 10.58 1.62
N VAL A 141 -16.99 10.68 0.29
CA VAL A 141 -17.69 9.79 -0.64
C VAL A 141 -17.26 8.33 -0.45
N ALA A 142 -15.96 8.06 -0.32
CA ALA A 142 -15.47 6.71 -0.03
C ALA A 142 -16.01 6.18 1.31
N MET A 143 -16.03 7.01 2.35
CA MET A 143 -16.54 6.64 3.68
C MET A 143 -18.04 6.37 3.70
N GLN A 144 -18.83 7.16 2.96
CA GLN A 144 -20.26 6.91 2.82
C GLN A 144 -20.53 5.57 2.12
N ALA A 145 -19.74 5.21 1.11
CA ALA A 145 -19.89 3.93 0.42
C ALA A 145 -19.62 2.72 1.36
N ILE A 146 -18.68 2.84 2.30
CA ILE A 146 -18.40 1.81 3.32
C ILE A 146 -19.65 1.58 4.19
N PHE A 147 -20.25 2.66 4.69
CA PHE A 147 -21.45 2.57 5.54
C PHE A 147 -22.62 1.89 4.82
N HIS A 148 -22.89 2.28 3.57
CA HIS A 148 -23.97 1.66 2.79
C HIS A 148 -23.69 0.19 2.47
N MET A 149 -22.45 -0.20 2.19
CA MET A 149 -22.10 -1.61 1.99
C MET A 149 -22.33 -2.43 3.27
N GLN A 150 -21.97 -1.91 4.44
CA GLN A 150 -22.24 -2.58 5.72
C GLN A 150 -23.74 -2.72 5.99
N GLU A 151 -24.55 -1.70 5.64
CA GLU A 151 -26.00 -1.77 5.76
C GLU A 151 -26.60 -2.84 4.82
N LEU A 152 -26.13 -2.93 3.58
CA LEU A 152 -26.57 -3.96 2.64
C LEU A 152 -26.17 -5.36 3.09
N LEU A 153 -24.94 -5.54 3.58
CA LEU A 153 -24.46 -6.82 4.10
C LEU A 153 -25.21 -7.25 5.38
N SER A 154 -25.54 -6.31 6.26
CA SER A 154 -26.31 -6.61 7.48
C SER A 154 -27.77 -6.99 7.19
N LYS A 155 -28.41 -6.35 6.19
CA LYS A 155 -29.77 -6.72 5.75
C LYS A 155 -29.82 -8.03 4.96
N GLY A 156 -28.74 -8.42 4.28
CA GLY A 156 -28.65 -9.67 3.51
C GLY A 156 -28.51 -10.96 4.34
N VAL A 157 -28.07 -10.86 5.60
CA VAL A 157 -27.84 -12.04 6.48
C VAL A 157 -29.09 -12.39 7.33
N GLY A 158 -30.17 -11.59 7.28
CA GLY A 158 -31.38 -11.78 8.09
C GLY A 158 -32.48 -12.69 7.52
N GLY A 159 -32.34 -13.21 6.29
CA GLY A 159 -33.38 -13.97 5.60
C GLY A 159 -33.33 -15.48 5.83
N GLY A 160 -33.31 -15.94 7.09
CA GLY A 160 -33.22 -17.37 7.43
C GLY A 160 -33.97 -17.72 8.70
N ALA A 161 -35.27 -17.39 8.76
CA ALA A 161 -36.14 -17.81 9.84
C ALA A 161 -36.68 -19.25 9.61
N LYS A 162 -36.43 -20.07 10.63
CA LYS A 162 -36.60 -21.52 10.84
C LYS A 162 -37.91 -22.18 10.34
N PRO A 163 -37.89 -23.52 10.12
CA PRO A 163 -39.09 -24.29 9.81
C PRO A 163 -40.11 -24.21 10.96
N ASN A 164 -41.34 -23.88 10.60
CA ASN A 164 -42.46 -23.79 11.52
C ASN A 164 -42.78 -25.18 12.10
N ALA A 165 -42.65 -25.31 13.42
CA ALA A 165 -43.08 -26.46 14.20
C ALA A 165 -44.37 -26.09 14.95
N ALA A 166 -45.51 -26.46 14.37
CA ALA A 166 -46.81 -26.72 15.00
C ALA A 166 -47.72 -27.12 13.82
N GLU A 167 -48.52 -28.19 13.86
CA GLU A 167 -49.55 -28.45 14.87
C GLU A 167 -49.80 -29.95 15.00
N ASN A 168 -49.91 -30.40 16.25
CA ASN A 168 -50.57 -31.65 16.60
C ASN A 168 -51.68 -31.30 17.60
N LEU A 169 -52.94 -31.40 17.14
CA LEU A 169 -54.20 -31.83 17.80
C LEU A 169 -54.62 -31.16 19.15
N PRO A 170 -55.94 -30.98 19.43
CA PRO A 170 -56.90 -32.11 19.46
C PRO A 170 -58.35 -31.83 19.01
N GLY A 171 -59.07 -32.92 18.74
CA GLY A 171 -60.51 -33.02 18.48
C GLY A 171 -60.88 -34.41 18.03
#